data_AF-A0A4R5P7I9-F1
#
_entry.id   AF-A0A4R5P7I9-F1
#
_cell.length_a   1.000
_cell.length_b   1.000
_cell.length_c   1.000
_cell.angle_alpha   90.00
_cell.angle_beta   90.00
_cell.angle_gamma   90.00
#
_symmetry.space_group_name_H-M   'P 1'
#
loop_
_entity.id
_entity.type
_entity.pdbx_description
1 polymer ?
#
loop_
_entity_poly.entity_id
_entity_poly.type
_entity_poly.pdbx_seq_one_letter_code
_entity_poly.pdbx_strand_id
1 'polypeptide(L)'
;MRVWSVLALILLVAGCAPHRQQTPSTSSSATSTSSSSTASTSTTTTTSTTTSRTTTTTSRAPAPGPRASVESVTRWIEAGDPVAAEKFRTVDQDGTPGQLPEGDVAFRAPGELGPRTVGGCITEMKYQEPLSCLPGLRNAPRRPPDLPGQWIGGWVSFDGATVTVGSRHGDPGPFIAGVGLPLEYGKRLKFGDYQCRSDQKGLYCVNYPHHSAIRMSDELEVFGCTKRATPPRGIGVQYDCG
;
A
#
# COMPACT_ATOMS: atom_id res chain seq x y z
N MET A 1 6.86 49.12 -1.88
CA MET A 1 8.13 49.30 -2.62
C MET A 1 9.28 49.31 -1.63
N ARG A 2 10.18 48.33 -1.72
CA ARG A 2 11.65 48.44 -1.59
C ARG A 2 12.22 47.04 -1.68
N VAL A 3 12.60 46.70 -2.91
CA VAL A 3 13.22 45.45 -3.34
C VAL A 3 14.72 45.61 -3.10
N TRP A 4 15.34 44.74 -2.31
CA TRP A 4 16.80 44.58 -2.30
C TRP A 4 17.14 43.18 -2.80
N SER A 5 17.45 43.14 -4.09
CA SER A 5 18.06 42.01 -4.79
C SER A 5 19.54 41.94 -4.40
N VAL A 6 20.03 40.77 -4.00
CA VAL A 6 21.48 40.49 -4.00
C VAL A 6 21.73 39.27 -4.86
N LEU A 7 22.45 39.54 -5.95
CA LEU A 7 22.93 38.65 -6.99
C LEU A 7 24.28 38.04 -6.51
N ALA A 8 24.47 36.73 -6.63
CA ALA A 8 25.80 36.12 -6.48
C ALA A 8 26.02 35.04 -7.55
N LEU A 9 27.16 35.18 -8.22
CA LEU A 9 27.59 34.51 -9.44
C LEU A 9 28.06 33.04 -9.22
N ILE A 10 28.02 32.31 -10.33
CA ILE A 10 28.33 30.89 -10.57
C ILE A 10 29.84 30.59 -10.49
N LEU A 11 30.20 29.39 -10.02
CA LEU A 11 31.45 28.71 -10.39
C LEU A 11 31.12 27.35 -11.03
N LEU A 12 31.42 27.23 -12.33
CA LEU A 12 31.45 25.99 -13.10
C LEU A 12 32.73 25.22 -12.79
N VAL A 13 32.62 23.93 -12.45
CA VAL A 13 33.76 23.00 -12.50
C VAL A 13 33.49 22.01 -13.62
N ALA A 14 34.27 22.17 -14.70
CA ALA A 14 34.38 21.21 -15.78
C ALA A 14 35.32 20.08 -15.36
N GLY A 15 34.86 18.83 -15.48
CA GLY A 15 35.68 17.63 -15.32
C GLY A 15 35.61 16.77 -16.57
N CYS A 16 36.64 16.86 -17.42
CA CYS A 16 36.91 15.95 -18.53
C CYS A 16 37.83 14.82 -18.06
N ALA A 17 37.51 13.57 -18.40
CA ALA A 17 38.50 12.50 -18.57
C ALA A 17 38.00 11.42 -19.56
N PRO A 18 38.89 10.70 -20.26
CA PRO A 18 38.65 10.27 -21.63
C PRO A 18 38.50 8.75 -21.85
N HIS A 19 37.84 8.43 -22.97
CA HIS A 19 38.20 7.39 -23.96
C HIS A 19 38.17 5.89 -23.61
N ARG A 20 37.26 5.15 -24.28
CA ARG A 20 37.67 4.07 -25.21
C ARG A 20 36.59 3.77 -26.25
N GLN A 21 36.97 3.94 -27.52
CA GLN A 21 36.28 3.41 -28.69
C GLN A 21 36.45 1.89 -28.77
N GLN A 22 35.42 1.20 -29.24
CA GLN A 22 35.55 0.14 -30.25
C GLN A 22 34.17 -0.22 -30.84
N THR A 23 34.02 0.11 -32.12
CA THR A 23 33.12 -0.53 -33.11
C THR A 23 34.02 -0.93 -34.29
N PRO A 24 33.54 -1.59 -35.36
CA PRO A 24 32.34 -2.43 -35.57
C PRO A 24 32.75 -3.81 -36.17
N SER A 25 31.84 -4.76 -36.35
CA SER A 25 31.27 -5.22 -37.66
C SER A 25 30.65 -6.60 -37.36
N THR A 26 29.51 -7.04 -37.88
CA THR A 26 29.26 -7.37 -39.30
C THR A 26 27.78 -7.70 -39.48
N SER A 27 27.15 -7.06 -40.47
CA SER A 27 25.84 -7.41 -41.02
C SER A 27 25.90 -8.72 -41.81
N SER A 28 24.85 -9.56 -41.79
CA SER A 28 24.41 -10.39 -42.94
C SER A 28 23.05 -11.05 -42.68
N SER A 29 22.04 -10.49 -43.33
CA SER A 29 21.01 -11.10 -44.19
C SER A 29 20.61 -12.59 -44.12
N ALA A 30 19.29 -12.78 -44.30
CA ALA A 30 18.61 -13.72 -45.21
C ALA A 30 17.82 -14.93 -44.63
N THR A 31 16.49 -14.74 -44.63
CA THR A 31 15.42 -15.52 -45.29
C THR A 31 15.42 -17.07 -45.39
N SER A 32 14.25 -17.62 -45.03
CA SER A 32 13.46 -18.68 -45.72
C SER A 32 13.59 -20.18 -45.36
N THR A 33 12.39 -20.76 -45.12
CA THR A 33 11.85 -22.06 -45.60
C THR A 33 11.81 -23.30 -44.67
N SER A 34 10.58 -23.56 -44.22
CA SER A 34 9.77 -24.78 -44.12
C SER A 34 10.32 -26.22 -44.31
N SER A 35 9.64 -27.14 -43.58
CA SER A 35 9.33 -28.57 -43.87
C SER A 35 10.41 -29.59 -43.46
N SER A 36 10.16 -30.80 -42.95
CA SER A 36 8.97 -31.58 -42.54
C SER A 36 9.45 -32.97 -42.06
N SER A 37 8.67 -33.65 -41.17
CA SER A 37 8.64 -35.11 -40.87
C SER A 37 9.92 -35.75 -40.25
N THR A 38 9.89 -36.72 -39.33
CA THR A 38 9.10 -37.97 -39.33
C THR A 38 9.03 -38.60 -37.92
N ALA A 39 8.01 -39.45 -37.74
CA ALA A 39 7.61 -40.22 -36.57
C ALA A 39 8.68 -41.08 -35.88
N SER A 40 8.45 -41.36 -34.58
CA SER A 40 8.75 -42.65 -33.97
C SER A 40 7.72 -42.99 -32.89
N THR A 41 7.10 -44.16 -33.08
CA THR A 41 6.09 -44.82 -32.26
C THR A 41 6.77 -45.67 -31.18
N SER A 42 6.27 -45.66 -29.93
CA SER A 42 6.32 -46.76 -28.95
C SER A 42 5.45 -46.35 -27.73
N THR A 43 4.18 -46.75 -27.66
CA THR A 43 3.62 -47.92 -26.93
C THR A 43 3.75 -47.85 -25.39
N THR A 44 2.68 -47.34 -24.77
CA THR A 44 1.94 -47.85 -23.59
C THR A 44 2.70 -48.27 -22.32
N THR A 45 2.49 -47.54 -21.21
CA THR A 45 2.06 -48.16 -19.94
C THR A 45 1.32 -47.15 -19.05
N THR A 46 0.13 -47.55 -18.63
CA THR A 46 -0.82 -46.84 -17.77
C THR A 46 -0.39 -46.92 -16.32
N THR A 47 -0.20 -45.79 -15.63
CA THR A 47 -0.31 -45.73 -14.15
C THR A 47 -0.76 -44.32 -13.76
N SER A 48 -2.06 -44.17 -13.54
CA SER A 48 -2.69 -42.93 -13.07
C SER A 48 -2.48 -42.79 -11.56
N THR A 49 -1.32 -42.25 -11.15
CA THR A 49 -1.17 -41.70 -9.80
C THR A 49 -1.82 -40.33 -9.75
N THR A 50 -3.01 -40.26 -9.16
CA THR A 50 -3.69 -39.02 -8.78
C THR A 50 -2.89 -38.32 -7.68
N THR A 51 -1.84 -37.61 -8.08
CA THR A 51 -1.25 -36.57 -7.22
C THR A 51 -2.17 -35.37 -7.34
N SER A 52 -3.03 -35.18 -6.34
CA SER A 52 -3.78 -33.94 -6.13
C SER A 52 -2.78 -32.79 -5.95
N ARG A 53 -2.32 -32.23 -7.07
CA ARG A 53 -1.62 -30.96 -7.10
C ARG A 53 -2.66 -29.91 -6.77
N THR A 54 -2.71 -29.51 -5.50
CA THR A 54 -3.44 -28.31 -5.07
C THR A 54 -2.82 -27.12 -5.78
N THR A 55 -3.28 -26.84 -6.99
CA THR A 55 -3.10 -25.55 -7.62
C THR A 55 -3.81 -24.55 -6.72
N THR A 56 -3.02 -23.74 -5.99
CA THR A 56 -3.52 -22.56 -5.28
C THR A 56 -4.03 -21.57 -6.31
N THR A 57 -5.25 -21.79 -6.79
CA THR A 57 -6.02 -20.78 -7.48
C THR A 57 -6.32 -19.73 -6.42
N THR A 58 -5.61 -18.61 -6.46
CA THR A 58 -5.90 -17.40 -5.68
C THR A 58 -7.40 -17.20 -5.67
N SER A 59 -8.03 -17.25 -4.50
CA SER A 59 -9.48 -17.15 -4.42
C SER A 59 -9.90 -15.78 -4.95
N ARG A 60 -10.49 -15.80 -6.15
CA ARG A 60 -11.17 -14.67 -6.81
C ARG A 60 -12.56 -14.46 -6.20
N ALA A 61 -12.72 -14.76 -4.92
CA ALA A 61 -13.94 -14.44 -4.20
C ALA A 61 -14.16 -12.92 -4.24
N PRO A 62 -15.41 -12.45 -4.47
CA PRO A 62 -15.72 -11.03 -4.45
C PRO A 62 -15.27 -10.37 -3.15
N ALA A 63 -14.82 -9.13 -3.23
CA ALA A 63 -14.44 -8.35 -2.05
C ALA A 63 -15.66 -8.19 -1.10
N PRO A 64 -15.47 -8.37 0.22
CA PRO A 64 -16.55 -8.23 1.20
C PRO A 64 -17.20 -6.84 1.17
N GLY A 65 -18.52 -6.79 1.29
CA GLY A 65 -19.29 -5.55 1.37
C GLY A 65 -19.40 -4.99 2.81
N PRO A 66 -20.01 -3.80 2.98
CA PRO A 66 -20.10 -3.06 4.27
C PRO A 66 -20.76 -3.78 5.47
N ARG A 67 -21.38 -4.95 5.25
CA ARG A 67 -22.05 -5.74 6.29
C ARG A 67 -21.44 -7.13 6.47
N ALA A 68 -20.28 -7.37 5.88
CA ALA A 68 -19.57 -8.62 6.06
C ALA A 68 -19.13 -8.79 7.52
N SER A 69 -19.09 -10.03 7.99
CA SER A 69 -18.50 -10.33 9.29
C SER A 69 -16.99 -10.14 9.24
N VAL A 70 -16.35 -9.88 10.39
CA VAL A 70 -14.88 -9.74 10.44
C VAL A 70 -14.20 -11.04 10.01
N GLU A 71 -14.75 -12.21 10.33
CA GLU A 71 -14.21 -13.50 9.88
C GLU A 71 -14.25 -13.63 8.36
N SER A 72 -15.32 -13.13 7.73
CA SER A 72 -15.45 -13.14 6.28
C SER A 72 -14.43 -12.22 5.62
N VAL A 73 -14.19 -11.03 6.20
CA VAL A 73 -13.15 -10.11 5.77
C VAL A 73 -11.76 -10.72 5.95
N THR A 74 -11.49 -11.30 7.11
CA THR A 74 -10.21 -11.93 7.47
C THR A 74 -9.87 -13.05 6.50
N ARG A 75 -10.77 -14.02 6.29
CA ARG A 75 -10.55 -15.13 5.36
C ARG A 75 -10.34 -14.63 3.92
N TRP A 76 -11.05 -13.58 3.53
CA TRP A 76 -10.84 -12.99 2.20
C TRP A 76 -9.47 -12.32 2.10
N ILE A 77 -9.00 -11.58 3.11
CA ILE A 77 -7.64 -11.01 3.13
C ILE A 77 -6.59 -12.13 3.04
N GLU A 78 -6.72 -13.18 3.85
CA GLU A 78 -5.79 -14.31 3.93
C GLU A 78 -5.68 -15.10 2.62
N ALA A 79 -6.77 -15.15 1.84
CA ALA A 79 -6.80 -15.81 0.54
C ALA A 79 -6.08 -15.02 -0.57
N GLY A 80 -5.57 -13.81 -0.29
CA GLY A 80 -4.74 -13.05 -1.21
C GLY A 80 -3.35 -13.66 -1.39
N ASP A 81 -2.67 -13.30 -2.48
CA ASP A 81 -1.30 -13.77 -2.74
C ASP A 81 -0.32 -13.05 -1.80
N PRO A 82 0.50 -13.76 -1.01
CA PRO A 82 1.43 -13.11 -0.09
C PRO A 82 2.52 -12.32 -0.81
N VAL A 83 2.86 -11.17 -0.24
CA VAL A 83 4.07 -10.40 -0.56
C VAL A 83 4.94 -10.22 0.69
N ALA A 84 6.25 -10.11 0.48
CA ALA A 84 7.24 -9.92 1.53
C ALA A 84 7.17 -8.49 2.09
N ALA A 85 7.09 -8.34 3.41
CA ALA A 85 6.95 -7.03 4.06
C ALA A 85 8.17 -6.14 3.87
N GLU A 86 9.34 -6.74 3.70
CA GLU A 86 10.63 -6.08 3.49
C GLU A 86 10.61 -5.20 2.24
N LYS A 87 9.80 -5.57 1.23
CA LYS A 87 9.61 -4.78 0.00
C LYS A 87 8.86 -3.47 0.26
N PHE A 88 8.02 -3.44 1.28
CA PHE A 88 7.19 -2.28 1.63
C PHE A 88 7.85 -1.38 2.66
N ARG A 89 9.16 -1.56 2.90
CA ARG A 89 9.97 -0.61 3.67
C ARG A 89 10.54 0.52 2.82
N THR A 90 10.33 0.49 1.51
CA THR A 90 10.74 1.57 0.61
C THR A 90 9.61 2.56 0.45
N VAL A 91 9.95 3.84 0.50
CA VAL A 91 9.05 4.98 0.31
C VAL A 91 9.58 5.88 -0.79
N ASP A 92 8.70 6.53 -1.53
CA ASP A 92 9.04 7.56 -2.49
C ASP A 92 8.97 8.94 -1.83
N GLN A 93 10.09 9.65 -1.79
CA GLN A 93 10.20 11.03 -1.36
C GLN A 93 10.45 11.89 -2.59
N ASP A 94 9.37 12.26 -3.28
CA ASP A 94 9.39 13.10 -4.48
C ASP A 94 10.34 12.56 -5.57
N GLY A 95 10.24 11.26 -5.87
CA GLY A 95 11.09 10.57 -6.84
C GLY A 95 12.42 10.05 -6.27
N THR A 96 12.72 10.30 -5.00
CA THR A 96 13.89 9.75 -4.31
C THR A 96 13.47 8.58 -3.42
N PRO A 97 14.03 7.37 -3.60
CA PRO A 97 13.76 6.27 -2.69
C PRO A 97 14.30 6.54 -1.28
N GLY A 98 13.41 6.51 -0.29
CA GLY A 98 13.72 6.46 1.14
C GLY A 98 13.53 5.06 1.70
N GLN A 99 14.06 4.84 2.90
CA GLN A 99 14.02 3.54 3.58
C GLN A 99 13.46 3.71 4.99
N LEU A 100 12.39 2.99 5.29
CA LEU A 100 11.79 2.92 6.62
C LEU A 100 12.63 2.07 7.57
N PRO A 101 12.52 2.32 8.90
CA PRO A 101 13.11 1.48 9.92
C PRO A 101 12.70 0.00 9.80
N GLU A 102 13.42 -0.86 10.51
CA GLU A 102 13.05 -2.28 10.61
C GLU A 102 11.68 -2.45 11.29
N GLY A 103 10.87 -3.35 10.73
CA GLY A 103 9.51 -3.60 11.19
C GLY A 103 8.45 -2.65 10.64
N ASP A 104 8.84 -1.48 10.11
CA ASP A 104 7.91 -0.51 9.54
C ASP A 104 7.58 -0.78 8.08
N VAL A 105 6.34 -0.51 7.68
CA VAL A 105 5.90 -0.61 6.28
C VAL A 105 5.13 0.63 5.86
N ALA A 106 5.23 0.97 4.58
CA ALA A 106 4.34 1.92 3.92
C ALA A 106 3.84 1.33 2.59
N PHE A 107 2.53 1.44 2.38
CA PHE A 107 1.88 0.87 1.22
C PHE A 107 0.61 1.64 0.87
N ARG A 108 0.19 1.55 -0.38
CA ARG A 108 -1.02 2.22 -0.87
C ARG A 108 -1.82 1.34 -1.80
N ALA A 109 -3.08 1.70 -2.04
CA ALA A 109 -3.84 1.12 -3.13
C ALA A 109 -3.13 1.40 -4.48
N PRO A 110 -3.19 0.47 -5.46
CA PRO A 110 -2.69 0.72 -6.80
C PRO A 110 -3.41 1.89 -7.48
N GLY A 111 -2.74 2.52 -8.45
CA GLY A 111 -3.25 3.66 -9.20
C GLY A 111 -2.54 4.97 -8.86
N GLU A 112 -2.98 6.05 -9.47
CA GLU A 112 -2.50 7.39 -9.14
C GLU A 112 -3.07 7.83 -7.79
N LEU A 113 -2.26 8.57 -7.01
CA LEU A 113 -2.74 9.18 -5.79
C LEU A 113 -3.76 10.26 -6.16
N GLY A 114 -4.99 10.12 -5.66
CA GLY A 114 -6.00 11.15 -5.82
C GLY A 114 -5.59 12.44 -5.08
N PRO A 115 -6.20 13.59 -5.38
CA PRO A 115 -5.84 14.89 -4.79
C PRO A 115 -6.05 14.96 -3.26
N ARG A 116 -6.71 13.96 -2.68
CA ARG A 116 -6.99 13.85 -1.23
C ARG A 116 -6.20 12.74 -0.56
N THR A 117 -5.55 11.87 -1.32
CA THR A 117 -4.82 10.72 -0.82
C THR A 117 -3.38 11.12 -0.57
N VAL A 118 -2.87 10.86 0.63
CA VAL A 118 -1.49 11.19 0.99
C VAL A 118 -0.82 9.89 1.41
N GLY A 119 0.09 9.37 0.59
CA GLY A 119 0.98 8.28 1.00
C GLY A 119 0.37 6.87 1.17
N GLY A 120 -0.94 6.73 1.31
CA GLY A 120 -1.61 5.45 1.61
C GLY A 120 -1.64 5.18 3.11
N CYS A 121 -1.03 4.09 3.55
CA CYS A 121 -0.91 3.66 4.93
C CYS A 121 0.57 3.49 5.31
N ILE A 122 0.89 3.80 6.56
CA ILE A 122 2.25 3.73 7.11
C ILE A 122 2.20 3.37 8.60
N THR A 123 3.22 2.65 9.07
CA THR A 123 3.45 2.37 10.49
C THR A 123 4.62 3.19 11.05
N GLU A 124 4.62 3.38 12.37
CA GLU A 124 5.75 3.96 13.09
C GLU A 124 6.02 3.17 14.39
N MET A 125 6.51 1.95 14.23
CA MET A 125 6.68 0.95 15.30
C MET A 125 7.53 1.46 16.46
N LYS A 126 8.57 2.27 16.16
CA LYS A 126 9.43 2.89 17.18
C LYS A 126 8.64 3.71 18.21
N TYR A 127 7.56 4.36 17.78
CA TYR A 127 6.72 5.19 18.63
C TYR A 127 5.44 4.47 19.06
N GLN A 128 5.32 3.16 18.76
CA GLN A 128 4.12 2.36 19.02
C GLN A 128 2.86 3.00 18.42
N GLU A 129 3.04 3.71 17.31
CA GLU A 129 1.92 4.37 16.64
C GLU A 129 1.05 3.32 15.93
N PRO A 130 -0.27 3.50 15.96
CA PRO A 130 -1.19 2.68 15.18
C PRO A 130 -0.93 2.80 13.67
N LEU A 131 -1.51 1.86 12.91
CA LEU A 131 -1.53 1.96 11.46
C LEU A 131 -2.23 3.27 11.06
N SER A 132 -1.45 4.17 10.47
CA SER A 132 -1.91 5.50 10.07
C SER A 132 -2.14 5.52 8.57
N CYS A 133 -3.32 5.95 8.14
CA CYS A 133 -3.71 5.95 6.74
C CYS A 133 -4.36 7.28 6.34
N LEU A 134 -4.07 7.73 5.12
CA LEU A 134 -4.68 8.90 4.48
C LEU A 134 -5.24 8.49 3.11
N PRO A 135 -6.37 7.75 3.07
CA PRO A 135 -6.89 7.15 1.84
C PRO A 135 -7.57 8.15 0.90
N GLY A 136 -7.84 9.39 1.36
CA GLY A 136 -8.53 10.41 0.57
C GLY A 136 -10.05 10.34 0.66
N LEU A 137 -10.56 10.24 1.89
CA LEU A 137 -12.00 10.17 2.17
C LEU A 137 -12.77 11.36 1.57
N ARG A 138 -13.84 11.07 0.84
CA ARG A 138 -14.73 12.07 0.21
C ARG A 138 -15.48 12.88 1.27
N ASN A 139 -15.94 12.21 2.33
CA ASN A 139 -16.74 12.77 3.42
C ASN A 139 -15.97 12.81 4.74
N ALA A 140 -14.76 13.35 4.72
CA ALA A 140 -13.94 13.50 5.92
C ALA A 140 -14.61 14.38 7.00
N PRO A 141 -14.51 14.05 8.30
CA PRO A 141 -15.00 14.88 9.38
C PRO A 141 -14.46 16.31 9.32
N ARG A 142 -15.37 17.28 9.52
CA ARG A 142 -14.99 18.69 9.65
C ARG A 142 -14.22 18.92 10.95
N ARG A 143 -13.38 19.95 10.95
CA ARG A 143 -12.68 20.41 12.16
C ARG A 143 -13.69 20.71 13.27
N PRO A 144 -13.60 20.08 14.45
CA PRO A 144 -14.42 20.47 15.59
C PRO A 144 -14.10 21.92 16.03
N PRO A 145 -15.08 22.66 16.58
CA PRO A 145 -14.88 24.05 17.00
C PRO A 145 -13.79 24.18 18.07
N ASP A 146 -13.12 25.33 18.10
CA ASP A 146 -12.16 25.73 19.14
C ASP A 146 -10.98 24.76 19.37
N LEU A 147 -10.65 23.92 18.38
CA LEU A 147 -9.41 23.15 18.39
C LEU A 147 -8.27 24.02 17.86
N PRO A 148 -7.20 24.30 18.63
CA PRO A 148 -5.97 24.88 18.08
C PRO A 148 -5.19 23.83 17.27
N GLY A 149 -4.30 24.27 16.36
CA GLY A 149 -3.41 23.39 15.56
C GLY A 149 -3.93 23.02 14.17
N GLN A 150 -3.21 22.12 13.47
CA GLN A 150 -3.60 21.64 12.14
C GLN A 150 -4.54 20.45 12.25
N TRP A 151 -5.63 20.51 11.49
CA TRP A 151 -6.65 19.47 11.42
C TRP A 151 -6.52 18.69 10.12
N ILE A 152 -6.38 17.37 10.21
CA ILE A 152 -6.37 16.49 9.04
C ILE A 152 -7.61 15.60 9.09
N GLY A 153 -8.70 16.05 8.44
CA GLY A 153 -9.98 15.35 8.49
C GLY A 153 -9.95 13.94 7.91
N GLY A 154 -9.07 13.68 6.94
CA GLY A 154 -8.94 12.37 6.32
C GLY A 154 -8.02 11.38 7.04
N TRP A 155 -7.42 11.78 8.17
CA TRP A 155 -6.49 10.92 8.92
C TRP A 155 -7.26 9.77 9.57
N VAL A 156 -6.95 8.55 9.14
CA VAL A 156 -7.45 7.32 9.74
C VAL A 156 -6.35 6.72 10.57
N SER A 157 -6.64 6.43 11.83
CA SER A 157 -5.73 5.71 12.72
C SER A 157 -6.44 4.44 13.19
N PHE A 158 -5.77 3.30 13.04
CA PHE A 158 -6.29 1.98 13.36
C PHE A 158 -5.29 1.22 14.22
N ASP A 159 -5.60 1.07 15.52
CA ASP A 159 -4.80 0.30 16.48
C ASP A 159 -5.31 -1.15 16.66
N GLY A 160 -6.45 -1.48 16.03
CA GLY A 160 -7.19 -2.71 16.23
C GLY A 160 -8.36 -2.58 17.22
N ALA A 161 -8.14 -2.00 18.38
CA ALA A 161 -9.18 -1.75 19.40
C ALA A 161 -10.07 -0.56 19.06
N THR A 162 -9.58 0.37 18.25
CA THR A 162 -10.22 1.61 17.88
C THR A 162 -9.91 1.97 16.44
N VAL A 163 -10.85 2.69 15.82
CA VAL A 163 -10.63 3.40 14.56
C VAL A 163 -10.98 4.85 14.78
N THR A 164 -10.03 5.76 14.58
CA THR A 164 -10.32 7.20 14.61
C THR A 164 -10.22 7.81 13.22
N VAL A 165 -11.08 8.80 12.95
CA VAL A 165 -11.10 9.53 11.68
C VAL A 165 -11.13 11.03 11.97
N GLY A 166 -10.18 11.74 11.37
CA GLY A 166 -10.01 13.16 11.56
C GLY A 166 -9.39 13.45 12.92
N SER A 167 -8.17 13.96 12.93
CA SER A 167 -7.52 14.35 14.17
C SER A 167 -6.57 15.54 14.00
N ARG A 168 -6.09 16.06 15.12
CA ARG A 168 -5.11 17.16 15.14
C ARG A 168 -3.69 16.58 15.04
N HIS A 169 -2.90 17.12 14.12
CA HIS A 169 -1.47 16.83 14.02
C HIS A 169 -0.68 18.14 14.10
N GLY A 170 0.34 18.19 14.96
CA GLY A 170 1.18 19.38 15.19
C GLY A 170 2.63 19.20 14.78
N ASP A 171 3.12 17.96 14.85
CA ASP A 171 4.46 17.52 14.45
C ASP A 171 4.39 16.79 13.11
N PRO A 172 5.51 16.68 12.35
CA PRO A 172 5.51 15.88 11.14
C PRO A 172 5.16 14.44 11.49
N GLY A 173 3.96 14.02 11.12
CA GLY A 173 3.51 12.64 11.28
C GLY A 173 4.26 11.69 10.33
N PRO A 174 4.01 10.38 10.41
CA PRO A 174 4.81 9.36 9.73
C PRO A 174 4.91 9.56 8.22
N PHE A 175 3.93 10.22 7.58
CA PHE A 175 3.94 10.51 6.15
C PHE A 175 5.07 11.45 5.68
N ILE A 176 5.82 12.10 6.57
CA ILE A 176 7.05 12.80 6.18
C ILE A 176 8.12 11.83 5.64
N ALA A 177 8.03 10.55 6.01
CA ALA A 177 8.92 9.52 5.48
C ALA A 177 8.73 9.31 3.97
N GLY A 178 7.56 9.64 3.42
CA GLY A 178 7.26 9.54 1.98
C GLY A 178 6.04 8.68 1.68
N VAL A 179 5.87 8.36 0.40
CA VAL A 179 4.74 7.60 -0.14
C VAL A 179 5.09 6.13 -0.25
N GLY A 180 4.25 5.24 0.30
CA GLY A 180 4.46 3.80 0.21
C GLY A 180 4.33 3.23 -1.21
N LEU A 181 4.91 2.04 -1.42
CA LEU A 181 4.76 1.32 -2.68
C LEU A 181 3.31 0.84 -2.90
N PRO A 182 2.85 0.76 -4.16
CA PRO A 182 1.54 0.20 -4.45
C PRO A 182 1.50 -1.29 -4.08
N LEU A 183 0.51 -1.68 -3.26
CA LEU A 183 0.18 -3.08 -3.02
C LEU A 183 -0.73 -3.55 -4.16
N GLU A 184 -0.18 -4.27 -5.14
CA GLU A 184 -0.94 -4.77 -6.32
C GLU A 184 -2.25 -5.47 -5.94
N TYR A 185 -3.29 -5.30 -6.76
CA TYR A 185 -4.61 -5.87 -6.48
C TYR A 185 -4.54 -7.39 -6.29
N GLY A 186 -5.22 -7.86 -5.24
CA GLY A 186 -5.24 -9.28 -4.86
C GLY A 186 -4.03 -9.72 -4.03
N LYS A 187 -2.98 -8.90 -3.89
CA LYS A 187 -1.85 -9.19 -3.00
C LYS A 187 -2.21 -8.89 -1.55
N ARG A 188 -1.64 -9.69 -0.64
CA ARG A 188 -1.74 -9.49 0.81
C ARG A 188 -0.39 -9.22 1.45
N LEU A 189 -0.34 -8.22 2.31
CA LEU A 189 0.82 -7.78 3.08
C LEU A 189 0.56 -8.03 4.56
N LYS A 190 1.42 -8.82 5.22
CA LYS A 190 1.36 -9.09 6.68
C LYS A 190 2.49 -8.35 7.39
N PHE A 191 2.18 -7.68 8.51
CA PHE A 191 3.14 -6.92 9.31
C PHE A 191 2.58 -6.72 10.72
N GLY A 192 3.40 -6.94 11.76
CA GLY A 192 2.93 -6.92 13.14
C GLY A 192 1.64 -7.74 13.34
N ASP A 193 0.65 -7.13 13.97
CA ASP A 193 -0.68 -7.69 14.22
C ASP A 193 -1.67 -7.52 13.06
N TYR A 194 -1.20 -6.96 11.94
CA TYR A 194 -2.04 -6.60 10.81
C TYR A 194 -1.82 -7.52 9.62
N GLN A 195 -2.86 -7.63 8.81
CA GLN A 195 -2.74 -8.05 7.43
C GLN A 195 -3.66 -7.24 6.55
N CYS A 196 -3.14 -6.78 5.42
CA CYS A 196 -3.90 -5.99 4.46
C CYS A 196 -3.92 -6.65 3.09
N ARG A 197 -5.04 -6.50 2.37
CA ARG A 197 -5.21 -6.92 0.97
C ARG A 197 -5.81 -5.77 0.17
N SER A 198 -5.24 -5.47 -0.99
CA SER A 198 -5.80 -4.48 -1.90
C SER A 198 -6.78 -5.11 -2.88
N ASP A 199 -7.81 -4.35 -3.24
CA ASP A 199 -8.80 -4.69 -4.25
C ASP A 199 -9.31 -3.42 -4.95
N GLN A 200 -9.97 -3.58 -6.09
CA GLN A 200 -10.58 -2.46 -6.82
C GLN A 200 -11.64 -1.71 -5.99
N LYS A 201 -12.21 -2.34 -4.97
CA LYS A 201 -13.14 -1.72 -4.01
C LYS A 201 -12.44 -0.97 -2.88
N GLY A 202 -11.12 -1.07 -2.74
CA GLY A 202 -10.35 -0.41 -1.70
C GLY A 202 -9.29 -1.31 -1.06
N LEU A 203 -8.58 -0.73 -0.10
CA LEU A 203 -7.59 -1.41 0.72
C LEU A 203 -8.24 -1.92 1.99
N TYR A 204 -8.18 -3.23 2.24
CA TYR A 204 -8.71 -3.84 3.45
C TYR A 204 -7.57 -4.16 4.39
N CYS A 205 -7.74 -3.92 5.68
CA CYS A 205 -6.78 -4.28 6.72
C CYS A 205 -7.52 -4.90 7.90
N VAL A 206 -7.06 -6.06 8.37
CA VAL A 206 -7.50 -6.70 9.62
C VAL A 206 -6.45 -6.51 10.69
N ASN A 207 -6.89 -6.38 11.95
CA ASN A 207 -6.08 -6.57 13.14
C ASN A 207 -6.52 -7.88 13.82
N TYR A 208 -5.57 -8.81 14.00
CA TYR A 208 -5.89 -10.14 14.53
C TYR A 208 -6.26 -10.14 16.02
N PRO A 209 -5.48 -9.53 16.93
CA PRO A 209 -5.80 -9.54 18.36
C PRO A 209 -7.17 -8.98 18.71
N HIS A 210 -7.62 -7.94 17.99
CA HIS A 210 -8.87 -7.24 18.29
C HIS A 210 -10.07 -7.71 17.46
N HIS A 211 -9.90 -8.72 16.59
CA HIS A 211 -10.98 -9.21 15.72
C HIS A 211 -11.73 -8.07 15.03
N SER A 212 -10.98 -7.12 14.43
CA SER A 212 -11.52 -5.93 13.78
C SER A 212 -10.88 -5.72 12.42
N ALA A 213 -11.59 -5.03 11.53
CA ALA A 213 -11.05 -4.70 10.22
C ALA A 213 -11.57 -3.35 9.71
N ILE A 214 -10.87 -2.79 8.73
CA ILE A 214 -11.27 -1.60 7.99
C ILE A 214 -11.19 -1.84 6.49
N ARG A 215 -12.05 -1.17 5.72
CA ARG A 215 -11.90 -0.97 4.28
C ARG A 215 -11.74 0.52 4.00
N MET A 216 -10.67 0.86 3.31
CA MET A 216 -10.35 2.22 2.93
C MET A 216 -10.48 2.39 1.42
N SER A 217 -11.43 3.24 1.01
CA SER A 217 -11.55 3.79 -0.33
C SER A 217 -11.73 5.32 -0.22
N ASP A 218 -12.53 5.91 -1.10
CA ASP A 218 -13.11 7.23 -0.88
C ASP A 218 -14.14 7.27 0.27
N GLU A 219 -14.50 6.11 0.82
CA GLU A 219 -15.29 5.93 2.04
C GLU A 219 -14.55 4.97 2.98
N LEU A 220 -14.79 5.14 4.29
CA LEU A 220 -14.27 4.23 5.31
C LEU A 220 -15.39 3.30 5.77
N GLU A 221 -15.17 2.00 5.63
CA GLU A 221 -15.97 0.99 6.32
C GLU A 221 -15.17 0.42 7.49
N VAL A 222 -15.88 0.10 8.56
CA VAL A 222 -15.31 -0.49 9.77
C VAL A 222 -16.10 -1.75 10.12
N PHE A 223 -15.41 -2.83 10.43
CA PHE A 223 -15.97 -4.14 10.72
C PHE A 223 -15.61 -4.56 12.15
N GLY A 224 -16.61 -5.05 12.90
CA GLY A 224 -16.41 -5.48 14.28
C GLY A 224 -16.32 -4.34 15.29
N CYS A 225 -16.78 -3.14 14.93
CA CYS A 225 -16.70 -1.97 15.79
C CYS A 225 -18.03 -1.21 15.85
N THR A 226 -18.26 -0.52 16.97
CA THR A 226 -19.41 0.35 17.18
C THR A 226 -18.98 1.80 17.14
N LYS A 227 -19.72 2.64 16.41
CA LYS A 227 -19.43 4.08 16.37
C LYS A 227 -19.74 4.72 17.72
N ARG A 228 -18.77 5.43 18.30
CA ARG A 228 -18.95 6.18 19.52
C ARG A 228 -19.83 7.41 19.28
N ALA A 229 -20.83 7.61 20.14
CA ALA A 229 -21.76 8.74 20.02
C ALA A 229 -21.06 10.10 20.20
N THR A 230 -20.09 10.17 21.11
CA THR A 230 -19.30 11.37 21.38
C THR A 230 -17.81 11.01 21.41
N PRO A 231 -17.08 11.29 20.31
CA PRO A 231 -15.63 11.10 20.27
C PRO A 231 -14.91 11.99 21.28
N PRO A 232 -13.71 11.61 21.73
CA PRO A 232 -12.84 12.47 22.54
C PRO A 232 -12.54 13.80 21.84
N ARG A 233 -12.22 14.82 22.64
CA ARG A 233 -11.83 16.13 22.12
C ARG A 233 -10.63 15.99 21.19
N GLY A 234 -10.73 16.54 19.97
CA GLY A 234 -9.67 16.47 18.97
C GLY A 234 -9.77 15.28 18.02
N ILE A 235 -10.79 14.43 18.17
CA ILE A 235 -11.13 13.34 17.25
C ILE A 235 -12.47 13.65 16.57
N GLY A 236 -12.55 13.44 15.26
CA GLY A 236 -13.74 13.76 14.47
C GLY A 236 -14.79 12.66 14.55
N VAL A 237 -14.35 11.42 14.38
CA VAL A 237 -15.15 10.20 14.55
C VAL A 237 -14.28 9.15 15.24
N GLN A 238 -14.88 8.37 16.14
CA GLN A 238 -14.26 7.20 16.75
C GLN A 238 -15.19 6.00 16.65
N TYR A 239 -14.61 4.84 16.39
CA TYR A 239 -15.22 3.53 16.53
C TYR A 239 -14.45 2.76 17.60
N ASP A 240 -15.17 2.08 18.47
CA ASP A 240 -14.63 1.19 19.50
C ASP A 240 -14.88 -0.26 19.04
N CYS A 241 -13.83 -1.08 19.01
CA CYS A 241 -13.80 -2.45 18.48
C CYS A 241 -13.55 -3.44 19.62
N GLY A 242 -14.23 -4.60 19.57
CA GLY A 242 -14.18 -5.61 20.63
C GLY A 242 -15.50 -5.73 21.38
#